data_AF-A0A7X6GFM9-F1
#
_entry.id   AF-A0A7X6GFM9-F1
#
_cell.length_a   1.000
_cell.length_b   1.000
_cell.length_c   1.000
_cell.angle_alpha   90.00
_cell.angle_beta   90.00
_cell.angle_gamma   90.00
#
_symmetry.space_group_name_H-M   'P 1'
#
loop_
_entity.id
_entity.type
_entity.pdbx_description
1 polymer ?
#
loop_
_entity_poly.entity_id
_entity_poly.type
_entity_poly.pdbx_seq_one_letter_code
_entity_poly.pdbx_strand_id
1 'polypeptide(L)'
;MDDFSKKIESRFKEEFPEWAQYCSTVSPNGEPFLEIKIPRPNDIGKPDLELQTCDDEVTVFFGSYHIHCDDFGNNDAYDDAIGFVKQIISEHSVIASYWHKDSWCGSDLVKVIDIPQDNSEYPYADRIKIYSWSGKQDAQIDCYPKA
;
A
#
# COMPACT_ATOMS: atom_id res chain seq x y z
N MET A 1 21.11 7.80 -5.60
CA MET A 1 20.05 8.02 -4.62
C MET A 1 20.39 9.31 -3.91
N ASP A 2 19.43 10.23 -3.78
CA ASP A 2 19.61 11.50 -3.07
C ASP A 2 19.73 11.30 -1.55
N ASP A 3 19.97 12.39 -0.83
CA ASP A 3 20.19 12.35 0.62
C ASP A 3 18.90 12.10 1.40
N PHE A 4 17.75 12.54 0.87
CA PHE A 4 16.44 12.22 1.42
C PHE A 4 16.21 10.71 1.43
N SER A 5 16.32 10.07 0.27
CA SER A 5 16.11 8.63 0.09
C SER A 5 17.07 7.80 0.93
N LYS A 6 18.34 8.20 1.08
CA LYS A 6 19.30 7.54 2.00
C LYS A 6 18.89 7.66 3.47
N LYS A 7 18.35 8.81 3.87
CA LYS A 7 17.82 9.03 5.23
C LYS A 7 16.61 8.13 5.49
N ILE A 8 15.68 8.06 4.54
CA ILE A 8 14.52 7.15 4.61
C ILE A 8 14.97 5.70 4.70
N GLU A 9 15.91 5.27 3.86
CA GLU A 9 16.47 3.91 3.87
C GLU A 9 17.09 3.57 5.23
N SER A 10 17.88 4.48 5.80
CA SER A 10 18.56 4.27 7.08
C SER A 10 17.53 4.12 8.21
N ARG A 11 16.55 5.04 8.30
CA ARG A 11 15.47 4.95 9.29
C ARG A 11 14.66 3.66 9.14
N PHE A 12 14.33 3.27 7.90
CA PHE A 12 13.60 2.04 7.62
C PHE A 12 14.35 0.79 8.10
N LYS A 13 15.66 0.70 7.84
CA LYS A 13 16.48 -0.43 8.30
C LYS A 13 16.64 -0.47 9.82
N GLU A 14 16.61 0.68 10.49
CA GLU A 14 16.63 0.75 11.96
C GLU A 14 15.30 0.27 12.56
N GLU A 15 14.16 0.66 11.97
CA GLU A 15 12.82 0.29 12.45
C GLU A 15 12.44 -1.16 12.11
N PHE A 16 12.80 -1.64 10.91
CA PHE A 16 12.50 -3.00 10.41
C PHE A 16 13.77 -3.72 9.93
N PRO A 17 14.67 -4.14 10.84
CA PRO A 17 15.93 -4.78 10.47
C PRO A 17 15.77 -6.03 9.60
N GLU A 18 14.72 -6.82 9.81
CA GLU A 18 14.41 -8.03 9.02
C GLU A 18 14.04 -7.73 7.56
N TRP A 19 13.58 -6.51 7.28
CA TRP A 19 13.18 -6.05 5.95
C TRP A 19 14.28 -5.26 5.24
N ALA A 20 15.44 -5.07 5.88
CA ALA A 20 16.58 -4.38 5.25
C ALA A 20 17.02 -5.01 3.92
N GLN A 21 16.81 -6.32 3.76
CA GLN A 21 17.10 -7.06 2.53
C GLN A 21 16.17 -6.72 1.36
N TYR A 22 15.01 -6.10 1.63
CA TYR A 22 14.05 -5.69 0.61
C TYR A 22 14.30 -4.26 0.09
N CYS A 23 15.22 -3.51 0.71
CA CYS A 23 15.63 -2.21 0.22
C CYS A 23 16.49 -2.34 -1.05
N SER A 24 16.14 -1.57 -2.07
CA SER A 24 16.85 -1.53 -3.34
C SER A 24 16.90 -0.11 -3.89
N THR A 25 17.86 0.15 -4.77
CA THR A 25 17.92 1.41 -5.53
C THR A 25 17.53 1.13 -6.97
N VAL A 26 16.53 1.86 -7.47
CA VAL A 26 16.05 1.75 -8.86
C VAL A 26 16.23 3.09 -9.58
N SER A 27 16.31 3.07 -10.91
CA SER A 27 16.56 4.28 -11.72
C SER A 27 15.86 4.23 -13.09
N PRO A 28 14.52 4.17 -13.14
CA PRO A 28 13.78 3.99 -14.39
C PRO A 28 14.00 5.11 -15.41
N ASN A 29 14.25 6.34 -14.96
CA ASN A 29 14.52 7.51 -15.82
C ASN A 29 15.95 8.05 -15.65
N GLY A 30 16.88 7.24 -15.11
CA GLY A 30 18.25 7.67 -14.80
C GLY A 30 18.40 8.39 -13.45
N GLU A 31 17.30 8.78 -12.81
CA GLU A 31 17.30 9.32 -11.46
C GLU A 31 17.11 8.21 -10.42
N PRO A 32 18.11 7.96 -9.55
CA PRO A 32 18.08 6.87 -8.59
C PRO A 32 17.25 7.18 -7.35
N PHE A 33 16.26 6.35 -7.05
CA PHE A 33 15.45 6.42 -5.84
C PHE A 33 15.39 5.10 -5.05
N LEU A 34 14.91 5.19 -3.81
CA LEU A 34 14.73 4.03 -2.93
C LEU A 34 13.44 3.30 -3.29
N GLU A 35 13.52 2.00 -3.49
CA GLU A 35 12.37 1.10 -3.60
C GLU A 35 12.50 -0.02 -2.57
N ILE A 36 11.46 -0.21 -1.76
CA ILE A 36 11.35 -1.28 -0.79
C ILE A 36 10.15 -2.12 -1.17
N LYS A 37 10.32 -3.41 -1.48
CA LYS A 37 9.23 -4.33 -1.83
C LYS A 37 9.19 -5.52 -0.90
N ILE A 38 8.23 -5.53 0.01
CA ILE A 38 8.12 -6.50 1.08
C ILE A 38 7.03 -7.50 0.68
N PRO A 39 7.36 -8.78 0.43
CA PRO A 39 6.38 -9.80 0.13
C PRO A 39 5.48 -10.04 1.35
N ARG A 40 4.23 -10.41 1.10
CA ARG A 40 3.32 -10.84 2.16
C ARG A 40 3.84 -12.11 2.83
N PRO A 41 3.58 -12.29 4.14
CA PRO A 41 4.01 -13.48 4.85
C PRO A 41 3.36 -14.74 4.27
N ASN A 42 4.00 -15.89 4.50
CA ASN A 42 3.52 -17.22 4.07
C ASN A 42 3.39 -17.41 2.55
N ASP A 43 4.10 -16.61 1.75
CA ASP A 43 4.15 -16.72 0.28
C ASP A 43 2.76 -16.76 -0.38
N ILE A 44 1.79 -16.05 0.20
CA ILE A 44 0.40 -15.95 -0.32
C ILE A 44 0.30 -15.13 -1.63
N GLY A 45 1.44 -14.72 -2.18
CA GLY A 45 1.55 -13.94 -3.40
C GLY A 45 1.22 -12.46 -3.20
N LYS A 46 0.95 -11.79 -4.33
CA LYS A 46 0.68 -10.36 -4.42
C LYS A 46 -0.61 -9.93 -3.70
N PRO A 47 -0.75 -8.65 -3.31
CA PRO A 47 0.23 -7.56 -3.54
C PRO A 47 1.38 -7.56 -2.54
N ASP A 48 2.53 -7.00 -2.93
CA ASP A 48 3.58 -6.68 -1.96
C ASP A 48 3.21 -5.38 -1.23
N LEU A 49 3.76 -5.17 -0.05
CA LEU A 49 3.82 -3.86 0.56
C LEU A 49 5.03 -3.13 -0.01
N GLU A 50 4.80 -2.01 -0.68
CA GLU A 50 5.85 -1.29 -1.40
C GLU A 50 6.01 0.12 -0.84
N LEU A 51 7.26 0.57 -0.68
CA LEU A 51 7.58 1.97 -0.42
C LEU A 51 8.51 2.48 -1.51
N GLN A 52 8.25 3.69 -1.99
CA GLN A 52 9.10 4.38 -2.95
C GLN A 52 9.37 5.80 -2.46
N THR A 53 10.55 6.32 -2.75
CA THR A 53 10.86 7.74 -2.54
C THR A 53 10.94 8.47 -3.88
N CYS A 54 10.47 9.70 -3.95
CA CYS A 54 10.65 10.57 -5.11
C CYS A 54 10.39 12.02 -4.70
N ASP A 55 11.23 12.97 -5.11
CA ASP A 55 11.00 14.40 -4.88
C ASP A 55 10.65 14.79 -3.42
N ASP A 56 11.40 14.25 -2.44
CA ASP A 56 11.17 14.42 -0.99
C ASP A 56 9.87 13.78 -0.44
N GLU A 57 9.16 13.00 -1.25
CA GLU A 57 7.99 12.23 -0.86
C GLU A 57 8.30 10.75 -0.58
N VAL A 58 7.57 10.16 0.37
CA VAL A 58 7.45 8.71 0.52
C VAL A 58 6.05 8.25 0.07
N THR A 59 5.97 7.48 -1.00
CA THR A 59 4.73 6.83 -1.43
C THR A 59 4.68 5.40 -0.89
N VAL A 60 3.58 5.00 -0.25
CA VAL A 60 3.37 3.62 0.23
C VAL A 60 2.23 2.97 -0.56
N PHE A 61 2.49 1.80 -1.15
CA PHE A 61 1.53 1.04 -1.94
C PHE A 61 1.16 -0.28 -1.24
N PHE A 62 -0.12 -0.64 -1.31
CA PHE A 62 -0.58 -2.00 -1.05
C PHE A 62 -1.72 -2.36 -1.99
N GLY A 63 -1.40 -3.15 -3.02
CA GLY A 63 -2.33 -3.46 -4.10
C GLY A 63 -2.63 -2.24 -4.97
N SER A 64 -3.91 -1.92 -5.14
CA SER A 64 -4.34 -0.75 -5.93
C SER A 64 -4.57 0.49 -5.06
N TYR A 65 -4.23 0.44 -3.77
CA TYR A 65 -4.28 1.58 -2.87
C TYR A 65 -2.86 2.09 -2.61
N HIS A 66 -2.72 3.42 -2.53
CA HIS A 66 -1.49 4.04 -2.11
C HIS A 66 -1.76 5.36 -1.40
N ILE A 67 -0.79 5.79 -0.59
CA ILE A 67 -0.76 7.11 0.02
C ILE A 67 0.53 7.82 -0.34
N HIS A 68 0.45 9.14 -0.45
CA HIS A 68 1.57 10.04 -0.65
C HIS A 68 1.87 10.72 0.69
N CYS A 69 3.09 10.57 1.20
CA CYS A 69 3.50 11.13 2.50
C CYS A 69 4.59 12.18 2.27
N ASP A 70 4.18 13.44 2.32
CA ASP A 70 4.94 14.69 2.06
C ASP A 70 3.93 15.83 1.91
N ASP A 71 2.75 15.47 1.36
CA ASP A 71 1.72 16.38 0.94
C ASP A 71 1.46 17.43 2.03
N PHE A 72 1.53 18.71 1.64
CA PHE A 72 1.33 19.90 2.48
C PHE A 72 2.50 20.41 3.34
N GLY A 73 3.74 19.98 3.09
CA GLY A 73 4.93 20.58 3.73
C GLY A 73 5.16 20.11 5.17
N ASN A 74 4.71 18.89 5.47
CA ASN A 74 5.03 18.21 6.72
C ASN A 74 6.46 17.65 6.66
N ASN A 75 7.31 17.98 7.64
CA ASN A 75 8.70 17.50 7.68
C ASN A 75 8.83 16.00 8.05
N ASP A 76 7.71 15.34 8.32
CA ASP A 76 7.63 14.00 8.91
C ASP A 76 7.06 12.94 7.95
N ALA A 77 7.24 13.11 6.63
CA ALA A 77 6.85 12.17 5.56
C ALA A 77 7.08 10.68 5.90
N TYR A 78 8.24 10.38 6.50
CA TYR A 78 8.56 9.03 6.93
C TYR A 78 7.65 8.49 8.04
N ASP A 79 7.34 9.30 9.04
CA ASP A 79 6.57 8.85 10.21
C ASP A 79 5.11 8.58 9.82
N ASP A 80 4.55 9.37 8.90
CA ASP A 80 3.24 9.12 8.30
C ASP A 80 3.24 7.81 7.48
N ALA A 81 4.27 7.61 6.63
CA ALA A 81 4.43 6.39 5.85
C ALA A 81 4.53 5.14 6.74
N ILE A 82 5.35 5.20 7.80
CA ILE A 82 5.49 4.09 8.75
C ILE A 82 4.21 3.88 9.57
N GLY A 83 3.48 4.94 9.90
CA GLY A 83 2.16 4.84 10.52
C GLY A 83 1.21 3.98 9.70
N PHE A 84 1.14 4.24 8.39
CA PHE A 84 0.33 3.44 7.47
C PHE A 84 0.84 2.01 7.30
N VAL A 85 2.16 1.80 7.15
CA VAL A 85 2.77 0.44 7.13
C VAL A 85 2.35 -0.35 8.37
N LYS A 86 2.48 0.24 9.56
CA LYS A 86 2.09 -0.39 10.83
C LYS A 86 0.60 -0.71 10.87
N GLN A 87 -0.24 0.14 10.28
CA GLN A 87 -1.67 -0.12 10.18
C GLN A 87 -1.98 -1.35 9.31
N ILE A 88 -1.35 -1.48 8.15
CA ILE A 88 -1.53 -2.64 7.25
C ILE A 88 -1.09 -3.94 7.94
N ILE A 89 0.10 -3.95 8.54
CA ILE A 89 0.66 -5.18 9.14
C ILE A 89 0.02 -5.56 10.48
N SER A 90 -0.74 -4.64 11.09
CA SER A 90 -1.44 -4.89 12.35
C SER A 90 -2.65 -5.83 12.22
N GLU A 91 -3.10 -6.12 11.00
CA GLU A 91 -4.29 -6.93 10.72
C GLU A 91 -5.62 -6.34 11.22
N HIS A 92 -5.64 -5.05 11.60
CA HIS A 92 -6.88 -4.36 11.99
C HIS A 92 -7.60 -3.71 10.82
N SER A 93 -6.91 -3.52 9.69
CA SER A 93 -7.44 -2.94 8.47
C SER A 93 -7.10 -3.78 7.25
N VAL A 94 -7.91 -3.63 6.20
CA VAL A 94 -7.73 -4.24 4.89
C VAL A 94 -7.81 -3.15 3.82
N ILE A 95 -7.32 -3.45 2.62
CA ILE A 95 -7.59 -2.64 1.44
C ILE A 95 -8.76 -3.26 0.69
N ALA A 96 -9.83 -2.49 0.53
CA ALA A 96 -10.95 -2.83 -0.35
C ALA A 96 -10.80 -2.03 -1.65
N SER A 97 -10.54 -2.72 -2.76
CA SER A 97 -10.44 -2.11 -4.10
C SER A 97 -11.66 -2.46 -4.94
N TYR A 98 -12.29 -1.43 -5.49
CA TYR A 98 -13.48 -1.52 -6.32
C TYR A 98 -13.10 -1.53 -7.80
N TRP A 99 -13.71 -2.41 -8.57
CA TRP A 99 -13.43 -2.63 -9.98
C TRP A 99 -14.71 -2.67 -10.80
N HIS A 100 -14.62 -2.21 -12.04
CA HIS A 100 -15.63 -2.44 -13.08
C HIS A 100 -14.92 -3.04 -14.28
N LYS A 101 -15.23 -4.30 -14.61
CA LYS A 101 -14.49 -5.12 -15.57
C LYS A 101 -13.00 -5.17 -15.18
N ASP A 102 -12.13 -4.66 -16.04
CA ASP A 102 -10.69 -4.62 -15.85
C ASP A 102 -10.19 -3.25 -15.37
N SER A 103 -11.09 -2.31 -15.10
CA SER A 103 -10.75 -0.96 -14.66
C SER A 103 -10.92 -0.80 -13.16
N TRP A 104 -9.89 -0.27 -12.51
CA TRP A 104 -9.93 0.15 -11.11
C TRP A 104 -10.80 1.41 -10.98
N CYS A 105 -11.69 1.44 -9.96
CA CYS A 105 -12.62 2.54 -9.73
C CYS A 105 -12.31 3.36 -8.47
N GLY A 106 -11.59 2.76 -7.52
CA GLY A 106 -11.33 3.36 -6.21
C GLY A 106 -10.86 2.29 -5.23
N SER A 107 -10.25 2.72 -4.13
CA SER A 107 -9.81 1.84 -3.06
C SER A 107 -9.91 2.56 -1.73
N ASP A 108 -10.25 1.82 -0.68
CA ASP A 108 -10.33 2.34 0.69
C ASP A 108 -9.54 1.46 1.66
N LEU A 109 -9.00 2.12 2.69
CA LEU A 109 -8.48 1.46 3.89
C LEU A 109 -9.63 1.27 4.88
N VAL A 110 -10.07 0.03 5.04
CA VAL A 110 -11.27 -0.32 5.80
C VAL A 110 -10.89 -1.11 7.04
N LYS A 111 -11.56 -0.90 8.17
CA LYS A 111 -11.38 -1.77 9.35
C LYS A 111 -11.94 -3.16 9.07
N VAL A 112 -11.35 -4.20 9.65
CA VAL A 112 -11.82 -5.59 9.44
C VAL A 112 -13.30 -5.77 9.80
N ILE A 113 -13.82 -5.04 10.79
CA ILE A 113 -15.23 -5.11 11.19
C ILE A 113 -16.20 -4.43 10.20
N ASP A 114 -15.67 -3.58 9.33
CA ASP A 114 -16.43 -2.73 8.41
C ASP A 114 -16.22 -3.17 6.95
N ILE A 115 -15.68 -4.38 6.71
CA ILE A 115 -15.42 -4.90 5.36
C ILE A 115 -16.73 -4.87 4.55
N PRO A 116 -16.72 -4.26 3.35
CA PRO A 116 -17.92 -4.15 2.53
C PRO A 116 -18.43 -5.55 2.17
N GLN A 117 -19.76 -5.70 2.17
CA GLN A 117 -20.43 -6.95 1.79
C GLN A 117 -21.03 -6.88 0.38
N ASP A 118 -21.14 -5.68 -0.18
CA ASP A 118 -21.64 -5.41 -1.52
C ASP A 118 -21.06 -4.09 -2.05
N ASN A 119 -21.46 -3.70 -3.27
CA ASN A 119 -21.02 -2.48 -3.93
C ASN A 119 -21.82 -1.23 -3.55
N SER A 120 -22.45 -1.16 -2.37
CA SER A 120 -23.28 0.00 -2.02
C SER A 120 -22.48 1.31 -1.93
N GLU A 121 -21.20 1.26 -1.54
CA GLU A 121 -20.30 2.43 -1.52
C GLU A 121 -19.86 2.86 -2.93
N TYR A 122 -19.67 1.90 -3.83
CA TYR A 122 -19.34 2.13 -5.23
C TYR A 122 -20.30 1.38 -6.16
N PRO A 123 -21.55 1.88 -6.36
CA PRO A 123 -22.60 1.14 -7.07
C PRO A 123 -22.26 0.72 -8.50
N TYR A 124 -21.29 1.39 -9.12
CA TYR A 124 -20.82 1.08 -10.47
C TYR A 124 -19.90 -0.15 -10.52
N ALA A 125 -19.30 -0.57 -9.41
CA ALA A 125 -18.38 -1.69 -9.36
C ALA A 125 -19.09 -3.03 -9.60
N ASP A 126 -18.49 -3.92 -10.39
CA ASP A 126 -18.91 -5.32 -10.56
C ASP A 126 -18.09 -6.28 -9.70
N ARG A 127 -17.00 -5.80 -9.09
CA ARG A 127 -16.13 -6.62 -8.25
C ARG A 127 -15.44 -5.78 -7.18
N ILE A 128 -15.35 -6.35 -5.98
CA ILE A 128 -14.54 -5.83 -4.88
C ILE A 128 -13.45 -6.85 -4.59
N LYS A 129 -12.19 -6.40 -4.57
CA LYS A 129 -11.04 -7.21 -4.15
C LYS A 129 -10.57 -6.71 -2.80
N ILE A 130 -10.54 -7.61 -1.82
CA ILE A 130 -10.11 -7.32 -0.46
C ILE A 130 -8.75 -7.96 -0.26
N TYR A 131 -7.77 -7.16 0.16
CA TYR A 131 -6.44 -7.64 0.54
C TYR A 131 -6.10 -7.27 1.97
N SER A 132 -5.59 -8.26 2.68
CA SER A 132 -5.01 -8.18 4.02
C SER A 132 -3.53 -8.53 3.96
N TRP A 133 -2.77 -8.11 4.97
CA TRP A 133 -1.34 -8.38 5.03
C TRP A 133 -1.05 -9.88 5.07
N SER A 134 -1.66 -10.61 6.00
CA SER A 134 -1.46 -12.06 6.17
C SER A 134 -2.32 -12.94 5.27
N GLY A 135 -3.21 -12.34 4.47
CA GLY A 135 -4.15 -13.07 3.62
C GLY A 135 -5.41 -13.58 4.33
N LYS A 136 -5.52 -13.42 5.65
CA LYS A 136 -6.62 -13.97 6.45
C LYS A 136 -7.99 -13.42 6.07
N GLN A 137 -8.06 -12.19 5.60
CA GLN A 137 -9.30 -11.53 5.18
C GLN A 137 -9.36 -11.35 3.65
N ASP A 138 -8.43 -11.95 2.91
CA ASP A 138 -8.46 -11.86 1.45
C ASP A 138 -9.76 -12.44 0.91
N ALA A 139 -10.43 -11.67 0.07
CA ALA A 139 -11.71 -12.06 -0.51
C ALA A 139 -11.95 -11.35 -1.84
N GLN A 140 -12.81 -11.96 -2.65
CA GLN A 140 -13.40 -11.29 -3.80
C GLN A 140 -14.93 -11.35 -3.65
N ILE A 141 -15.57 -10.21 -3.87
CA ILE A 141 -17.02 -10.09 -3.86
C ILE A 141 -17.46 -9.69 -5.26
N ASP A 142 -18.17 -10.58 -5.94
CA ASP A 142 -18.78 -10.28 -7.22
C ASP A 142 -20.10 -9.52 -6.98
N CYS A 143 -20.27 -8.40 -7.68
CA CYS A 143 -21.37 -7.47 -7.50
C CYS A 143 -22.14 -7.28 -8.80
N TYR A 144 -23.38 -6.83 -8.69
CA TYR A 144 -24.15 -6.37 -9.84
C TYR A 144 -24.12 -4.84 -9.87
N PRO A 145 -23.50 -4.22 -10.91
CA PRO A 145 -23.52 -2.78 -11.06
C PRO A 145 -24.96 -2.25 -11.08
N LYS A 146 -25.22 -1.23 -10.27
CA LYS A 146 -26.49 -0.51 -10.27
C LYS A 146 -26.36 0.64 -11.28
N ALA A 147 -27.32 0.72 -12.20
CA ALA A 147 -27.41 1.74 -13.22
C ALA A 147 -27.73 3.12 -12.63
#